data_AF-A0A2S5BBA6-F1
#
_entry.id   AF-A0A2S5BBA6-F1
#
_cell.length_a   1.000
_cell.length_b   1.000
_cell.length_c   1.000
_cell.angle_alpha   90.00
_cell.angle_beta   90.00
_cell.angle_gamma   90.00
#
_symmetry.space_group_name_H-M   'P 1'
#
loop_
_entity.id
_entity.type
_entity.pdbx_description
1 polymer ?
#
loop_
_entity_poly.entity_id
_entity_poly.type
_entity_poly.pdbx_seq_one_letter_code
_entity_poly.pdbx_strand_id
1 'polypeptide(L)'
;MPAPRAVSVPLPRLLSLLPNDGVGARVFAARWAAKGLPVPAATTAAEQDATCYWDVKKVRLNVTEAGHVRGRAYGVLNWKGKRVTQGEFEPIRGGLKYLWQAATVPPALVEQAKAIEARRAAAAATASEAEA
;
A
#
# COMPACT_ATOMS: atom_id res chain seq x y z
N MET A 1 4.25 -22.46 -0.39
CA MET A 1 4.32 -21.28 0.51
C MET A 1 3.31 -20.25 0.02
N PRO A 2 2.32 -19.85 0.82
CA PRO A 2 1.49 -18.71 0.45
C PRO A 2 2.38 -17.46 0.40
N ALA A 3 2.30 -16.69 -0.69
CA ALA A 3 3.01 -15.41 -0.80
C ALA A 3 2.64 -14.54 0.42
N PRO A 4 3.60 -13.81 1.02
CA PRO A 4 3.31 -12.93 2.15
C PRO A 4 2.19 -12.00 1.73
N ARG A 5 1.09 -11.99 2.49
CA ARG A 5 -0.04 -11.12 2.19
C ARG A 5 0.49 -9.69 2.23
N ALA A 6 0.45 -9.01 1.09
CA ALA A 6 0.98 -7.66 0.99
C ALA A 6 0.35 -6.77 2.08
N VAL A 7 1.18 -6.22 2.97
CA VAL A 7 0.72 -5.45 4.13
C VAL A 7 0.06 -4.17 3.63
N SER A 8 -1.25 -4.09 3.82
CA SER A 8 -2.05 -2.97 3.36
C SER A 8 -2.25 -1.99 4.52
N VAL A 9 -1.89 -0.73 4.30
CA VAL A 9 -1.73 0.30 5.35
C VAL A 9 -2.42 1.60 4.91
N PRO A 10 -2.86 2.49 5.82
CA PRO A 10 -3.31 3.82 5.42
C PRO A 10 -2.23 4.55 4.60
N LEU A 11 -2.66 5.30 3.58
CA LEU A 11 -1.76 5.96 2.63
C LEU A 11 -0.71 6.85 3.31
N PRO A 12 -1.04 7.72 4.29
CA PRO A 12 -0.04 8.59 4.90
C PRO A 12 1.06 7.81 5.62
N ARG A 13 0.71 6.68 6.25
CA ARG A 13 1.67 5.81 6.94
C ARG A 13 2.50 4.99 5.95
N LEU A 14 1.92 4.56 4.83
CA LEU A 14 2.67 3.92 3.74
C LEU A 14 3.74 4.88 3.19
N LEU A 15 3.36 6.14 2.94
CA LEU A 15 4.22 7.17 2.38
C LEU A 15 5.35 7.58 3.34
N SER A 16 5.07 7.68 4.65
CA SER A 16 6.13 7.97 5.64
C SER A 16 7.20 6.88 5.76
N LEU A 17 6.93 5.67 5.27
CA LEU A 17 7.88 4.55 5.30
C LEU A 17 8.70 4.43 4.02
N LEU A 18 8.36 5.22 3.00
CA LEU A 18 9.09 5.26 1.73
C LEU A 18 10.14 6.37 1.76
N PRO A 19 11.26 6.22 1.04
CA PRO A 19 12.23 7.29 0.89
C PRO A 19 11.56 8.52 0.23
N ASN A 20 11.95 9.72 0.67
CA ASN A 20 11.40 11.00 0.20
C ASN A 20 9.86 11.09 0.30
N ASP A 21 9.29 10.61 1.41
CA ASP A 21 7.83 10.57 1.64
C ASP A 21 7.04 9.82 0.55
N GLY A 22 7.71 8.94 -0.19
CA GLY A 22 7.11 8.21 -1.31
C GLY A 22 6.82 9.07 -2.54
N VAL A 23 7.47 10.23 -2.69
CA VAL A 23 7.43 10.99 -3.95
C VAL A 23 8.09 10.18 -5.07
N GLY A 24 7.37 10.00 -6.17
CA GLY A 24 7.74 9.13 -7.29
C GLY A 24 7.34 7.66 -7.10
N ALA A 25 6.76 7.30 -5.96
CA ALA A 25 6.29 5.94 -5.73
C ALA A 25 4.96 5.68 -6.44
N ARG A 26 4.82 4.45 -6.95
CA ARG A 26 3.55 3.93 -7.49
C ARG A 26 2.77 3.28 -6.36
N VAL A 27 1.57 3.78 -6.10
CA VAL A 27 0.68 3.26 -5.05
C VAL A 27 -0.66 2.84 -5.63
N PHE A 28 -1.26 1.82 -5.05
CA PHE A 28 -2.57 1.32 -5.45
C PHE A 28 -3.38 0.90 -4.23
N ALA A 29 -4.70 0.93 -4.35
CA ALA A 29 -5.56 0.46 -3.27
C ALA A 29 -5.60 -1.07 -3.26
N ALA A 30 -5.43 -1.70 -2.10
CA ALA A 30 -5.43 -3.17 -1.97
C ALA A 30 -6.76 -3.79 -2.47
N ARG A 31 -7.86 -3.03 -2.38
CA ARG A 31 -9.17 -3.42 -2.93
C ARG A 31 -9.18 -3.57 -4.45
N TRP A 32 -8.25 -2.95 -5.17
CA TRP A 32 -8.16 -3.10 -6.63
C TRP A 32 -7.67 -4.51 -6.98
N ALA A 33 -6.64 -5.00 -6.28
CA ALA A 33 -6.23 -6.41 -6.36
C ALA A 33 -7.39 -7.36 -6.01
N ALA A 34 -8.12 -7.10 -4.92
CA ALA A 34 -9.26 -7.94 -4.52
C ALA A 34 -10.40 -7.95 -5.56
N LYS A 35 -10.49 -6.92 -6.40
CA LYS A 35 -11.46 -6.82 -7.50
C LYS A 35 -10.95 -7.42 -8.82
N GLY A 36 -9.74 -8.01 -8.83
CA GLY A 36 -9.11 -8.52 -10.04
C GLY A 36 -8.69 -7.42 -11.01
N LEU A 37 -8.48 -6.19 -10.53
CA LEU A 37 -7.91 -5.15 -11.38
C LEU A 37 -6.40 -5.40 -11.54
N PRO A 38 -5.85 -5.19 -12.75
CA PRO A 38 -4.42 -5.28 -13.00
C PRO A 38 -3.68 -4.25 -12.13
N VAL A 39 -2.93 -4.72 -11.13
CA VAL A 39 -2.16 -3.88 -10.21
C VAL A 39 -0.70 -4.31 -10.20
N PRO A 40 0.25 -3.37 -10.03
CA PRO A 40 1.68 -3.65 -10.25
C PRO A 40 2.25 -4.87 -9.49
N ALA A 41 1.70 -5.23 -8.32
CA ALA A 41 2.17 -6.35 -7.51
C ALA A 41 1.71 -7.75 -7.98
N ALA A 42 0.66 -7.84 -8.81
CA ALA A 42 0.05 -9.11 -9.21
C ALA A 42 0.12 -9.35 -10.74
N THR A 43 0.77 -8.45 -11.47
CA THR A 43 0.68 -8.40 -12.93
C THR A 43 1.89 -9.10 -13.57
N THR A 44 1.64 -9.98 -14.54
CA THR A 44 2.70 -10.58 -15.36
C THR A 44 3.28 -9.55 -16.33
N ALA A 45 4.50 -9.77 -16.85
CA ALA A 45 5.16 -8.81 -17.74
C ALA A 45 4.30 -8.37 -18.95
N ALA A 46 3.41 -9.25 -19.43
CA ALA A 46 2.51 -8.96 -20.56
C ALA A 46 1.33 -8.02 -20.22
N GLU A 47 0.95 -7.91 -18.95
CA GLU A 47 -0.19 -7.10 -18.51
C GLU A 47 0.25 -5.77 -17.85
N GLN A 48 1.56 -5.50 -17.78
CA GLN A 48 2.11 -4.26 -17.21
C GLN A 48 1.51 -3.01 -17.85
N ASP A 49 1.22 -3.07 -19.16
CA ASP A 49 0.67 -1.96 -19.93
C ASP A 49 -0.77 -1.61 -19.52
N ALA A 50 -1.49 -2.54 -18.89
CA ALA A 50 -2.86 -2.32 -18.43
C ALA A 50 -2.96 -2.07 -16.92
N THR A 51 -1.88 -1.67 -16.24
CA THR A 51 -1.90 -1.53 -14.78
C THR A 51 -2.65 -0.28 -14.29
N CYS A 52 -3.30 -0.42 -13.12
CA CYS A 52 -3.98 0.65 -12.39
C CYS A 52 -3.14 1.08 -11.18
N TYR A 53 -2.66 2.31 -11.16
CA TYR A 53 -1.85 2.85 -10.08
C TYR A 53 -1.92 4.38 -10.02
N TRP A 54 -1.56 4.92 -8.87
CA TRP A 54 -1.31 6.34 -8.67
C TRP A 54 0.19 6.58 -8.63
N ASP A 55 0.68 7.50 -9.47
CA ASP A 55 2.03 8.05 -9.33
C ASP A 55 2.00 9.21 -8.35
N VAL A 56 2.64 9.04 -7.19
CA VAL A 56 2.67 10.08 -6.17
C VAL A 56 3.66 11.17 -6.58
N LYS A 57 3.19 12.42 -6.66
CA LYS A 57 4.02 13.57 -7.07
C LYS A 57 4.32 14.51 -5.91
N LYS A 58 3.35 14.73 -5.04
CA LYS A 58 3.49 15.67 -3.93
C LYS A 58 2.81 15.09 -2.71
N VAL A 59 3.50 15.15 -1.58
CA VAL A 59 2.98 14.66 -0.31
C VAL A 59 3.09 15.76 0.72
N ARG A 60 2.04 15.90 1.52
CA ARG A 60 2.01 16.75 2.71
C ARG A 60 1.70 15.84 3.90
N LEU A 61 2.74 15.38 4.57
CA LEU A 61 2.64 14.59 5.79
C LEU A 61 2.80 15.50 7.00
N ASN A 62 1.95 15.29 7.99
CA ASN A 62 2.03 15.89 9.31
C ASN A 62 2.08 14.74 10.31
N VAL A 63 3.14 14.67 11.09
CA VAL A 63 3.24 13.75 12.22
C VAL A 63 2.60 14.43 13.42
N THR A 64 1.57 13.79 13.98
CA THR A 64 0.91 14.27 15.21
C THR A 64 1.78 13.92 16.41
N GLU A 65 1.68 14.68 17.50
CA GLU A 65 2.44 14.42 18.75
C GLU A 65 2.22 13.01 19.32
N ALA A 66 1.04 12.42 19.08
CA ALA A 66 0.72 11.04 19.42
C ALA A 66 1.35 9.97 18.48
N GLY A 67 2.27 10.35 17.60
CA GLY A 67 2.95 9.43 16.67
C GLY A 67 2.10 8.98 15.47
N HIS A 68 0.89 9.53 15.30
CA HIS A 68 0.04 9.23 14.15
C HIS A 68 0.43 10.09 12.95
N VAL A 69 0.61 9.48 11.77
CA VAL A 69 0.88 10.19 10.53
C VAL A 69 -0.45 10.52 9.84
N ARG A 70 -0.74 11.81 9.67
CA ARG A 70 -1.86 12.31 8.87
C ARG A 70 -1.32 13.10 7.70
N GLY A 71 -2.02 13.09 6.58
CA GLY A 71 -1.52 13.82 5.43
C GLY A 71 -2.42 13.77 4.23
N ARG A 72 -2.10 14.62 3.26
CA ARG A 72 -2.71 14.64 1.94
C ARG A 72 -1.63 14.30 0.93
N ALA A 73 -1.94 13.35 0.05
CA ALA A 73 -1.08 13.00 -1.06
C ALA A 73 -1.74 13.44 -2.37
N TYR A 74 -0.91 13.83 -3.32
CA TYR A 74 -1.29 14.27 -4.65
C TYR A 74 -0.50 13.45 -5.65
N GLY A 75 -1.17 13.05 -6.73
CA GLY A 75 -0.58 12.18 -7.73
C GLY A 75 -1.36 12.16 -9.02
N VAL A 76 -0.83 11.39 -9.97
CA VAL A 76 -1.45 11.17 -11.28
C VAL A 76 -2.08 9.79 -11.26
N LEU A 77 -3.37 9.71 -11.58
CA LEU A 77 -4.07 8.44 -11.73
C LEU A 77 -3.80 7.85 -13.11
N ASN A 78 -3.17 6.68 -13.13
CA ASN A 78 -3.13 5.82 -14.30
C ASN A 78 -4.14 4.68 -14.11
N TRP A 79 -5.10 4.61 -15.00
CA TRP A 79 -6.17 3.62 -14.97
C TRP A 79 -6.10 2.76 -16.22
N LYS A 80 -5.82 1.46 -16.03
CA LYS A 80 -5.69 0.50 -17.13
C LYS A 80 -4.72 0.97 -18.22
N GLY A 81 -3.56 1.47 -17.82
CA GLY A 81 -2.57 2.05 -18.76
C GLY A 81 -2.87 3.45 -19.27
N LYS A 82 -4.06 4.00 -19.03
CA LYS A 82 -4.43 5.34 -19.48
C LYS A 82 -4.29 6.34 -18.35
N ARG A 83 -3.58 7.44 -18.61
CA ARG A 83 -3.55 8.58 -17.70
C ARG A 83 -4.94 9.23 -17.65
N VAL A 84 -5.57 9.22 -16.49
CA VAL A 84 -6.90 9.82 -16.27
C VAL A 84 -6.78 11.28 -15.85
N THR A 85 -5.78 11.59 -15.02
CA THR A 85 -5.57 12.94 -14.50
C THR A 85 -5.13 13.88 -15.64
N GLN A 86 -5.98 14.87 -15.93
CA GLN A 86 -5.77 15.85 -17.00
C GLN A 86 -4.73 16.94 -16.63
N GLY A 87 -4.57 17.24 -15.34
CA GLY A 87 -3.60 18.20 -14.83
C GLY A 87 -2.24 17.61 -14.46
N GLU A 88 -1.39 18.41 -13.79
CA GLU A 88 -0.10 17.95 -13.28
C GLU A 88 -0.22 16.90 -12.17
N PHE A 89 -1.17 17.10 -11.24
CA PHE A 89 -1.45 16.18 -10.14
C PHE A 89 -2.84 16.44 -9.55
N GLU A 90 -3.49 15.38 -9.06
CA GLU A 90 -4.78 15.42 -8.38
C GLU A 90 -4.66 14.92 -6.93
N PRO A 91 -5.50 15.41 -6.01
CA PRO A 91 -5.51 14.91 -4.64
C PRO A 91 -6.01 13.47 -4.58
N ILE A 92 -5.20 12.58 -4.02
CA ILE A 92 -5.55 11.17 -3.81
C ILE A 92 -6.62 11.09 -2.71
N ARG A 93 -7.83 10.68 -3.10
CA ARG A 93 -8.97 10.55 -2.19
C ARG A 93 -8.93 9.22 -1.44
N GLY A 94 -9.48 9.20 -0.23
CA GLY A 94 -9.61 7.98 0.56
C GLY A 94 -8.30 7.46 1.15
N GLY A 95 -7.27 8.30 1.28
CA GLY A 95 -5.98 7.89 1.86
C GLY A 95 -6.05 7.28 3.27
N LEU A 96 -7.00 7.75 4.10
CA LEU A 96 -7.26 7.20 5.43
C LEU A 96 -8.39 6.14 5.46
N LYS A 97 -9.23 6.10 4.41
CA LYS A 97 -10.40 5.21 4.35
C LYS A 97 -10.03 3.82 3.83
N TYR A 98 -9.17 3.77 2.83
CA TYR A 98 -8.77 2.53 2.18
C TYR A 98 -7.38 2.12 2.63
N LEU A 99 -7.11 0.83 2.50
CA LEU A 99 -5.78 0.29 2.66
C LEU A 99 -5.05 0.35 1.32
N TRP A 100 -3.82 0.82 1.37
CA TRP A 100 -2.96 1.08 0.21
C TRP A 100 -1.72 0.20 0.26
N GLN A 101 -1.20 -0.08 -0.93
CA GLN A 101 0.02 -0.84 -1.16
C GLN A 101 0.88 -0.08 -2.17
N ALA A 102 2.19 -0.22 -2.06
CA ALA A 102 3.14 0.35 -3.01
C ALA A 102 3.61 -0.75 -3.97
N ALA A 103 3.96 -0.37 -5.21
CA ALA A 103 4.59 -1.29 -6.16
C ALA A 103 5.95 -1.77 -5.64
N THR A 104 6.73 -0.84 -5.09
CA THR A 104 7.94 -1.15 -4.32
C THR A 104 7.58 -1.19 -2.85
N VAL A 105 7.50 -2.38 -2.28
CA VAL A 105 7.16 -2.56 -0.86
C VAL A 105 8.36 -2.13 0.00
N PRO A 106 8.22 -1.16 0.92
CA PRO A 106 9.32 -0.78 1.79
C PRO A 106 9.66 -1.93 2.77
N PRO A 107 10.95 -2.19 3.03
CA PRO A 107 11.39 -3.34 3.83
C PRO A 107 10.84 -3.31 5.26
N ALA A 108 10.65 -2.12 5.85
CA ALA A 108 10.05 -1.97 7.17
C ALA A 108 8.64 -2.57 7.29
N LEU A 109 7.84 -2.53 6.21
CA LEU A 109 6.52 -3.17 6.20
C LEU A 109 6.60 -4.68 6.11
N VAL A 110 7.61 -5.21 5.42
CA VAL A 110 7.84 -6.66 5.32
C VAL A 110 8.17 -7.23 6.70
N GLU A 111 9.05 -6.55 7.45
CA GLU A 111 9.40 -6.97 8.81
C GLU A 111 8.22 -6.87 9.78
N GLN A 112 7.41 -5.81 9.67
CA GLN A 112 6.15 -5.73 10.43
C GLN A 112 5.17 -6.86 10.07
N ALA A 113 5.08 -7.24 8.80
CA ALA A 113 4.26 -8.36 8.34
C ALA A 113 4.68 -9.66 9.04
N LYS A 114 5.99 -9.97 8.97
CA LYS A 114 6.58 -11.17 9.55
C LYS A 114 6.35 -11.21 11.06
N ALA A 115 6.52 -10.09 11.75
CA ALA A 115 6.28 -10.00 13.18
C ALA A 115 4.80 -10.25 13.55
N ILE A 116 3.86 -9.73 12.76
CA ILE A 116 2.42 -9.98 12.96
C ILE A 116 2.08 -11.45 12.72
N GLU A 117 2.63 -12.04 11.64
CA GLU A 117 2.43 -13.46 11.32
C GLU A 117 3.02 -14.37 12.41
N ALA A 118 4.23 -14.08 12.89
CA ALA A 118 4.86 -14.81 13.99
C ALA A 118 4.03 -14.72 15.27
N ARG A 119 3.52 -13.53 15.61
CA ARG A 119 2.66 -13.34 16.78
C ARG A 119 1.33 -14.09 16.63
N ARG A 120 0.76 -14.14 15.43
CA ARG A 120 -0.45 -14.92 15.14
C ARG A 120 -0.20 -16.42 15.22
N ALA A 121 0.93 -16.89 14.69
CA ALA A 121 1.32 -18.30 14.77
C ALA A 121 1.54 -18.73 16.22
N ALA A 122 2.21 -17.90 17.03
CA ALA A 122 2.38 -18.13 18.45
C ALA A 122 1.03 -18.19 19.19
N ALA A 123 0.11 -17.25 18.91
CA ALA A 123 -1.23 -17.26 19.50
C ALA A 123 -2.06 -18.50 19.09
N ALA A 124 -1.91 -18.98 17.86
CA ALA A 124 -2.58 -20.19 17.38
C ALA A 124 -2.02 -21.46 18.06
N ALA A 125 -0.70 -21.53 18.28
CA ALA A 125 -0.07 -22.65 18.99
C ALA A 125 -0.52 -22.70 20.46
N THR A 126 -0.59 -21.56 21.15
CA THR A 126 -1.11 -21.49 22.52
C THR A 126 -2.60 -21.84 22.61
N ALA A 127 -3.38 -21.57 21.57
CA ALA A 127 -4.79 -21.93 21.53
C ALA A 127 -4.99 -23.44 21.32
N SER A 128 -4.17 -24.10 20.50
CA SER A 128 -4.24 -25.56 20.32
C SER A 128 -3.74 -26.35 21.54
N GLU A 129 -2.81 -25.81 22.32
CA GLU A 129 -2.33 -26.42 23.56
C GLU A 129 -3.33 -26.32 24.72
N ALA A 130 -4.26 -25.37 24.67
CA ALA A 130 -5.29 -25.19 25.70
C ALA A 130 -6.55 -26.05 25.46
N GLU A 131 -6.69 -26.65 24.28
CA GLU A 131 -7.84 -27.48 23.86
C GLU A 131 -7.52 -28.99 23.87
N ALA A 132 -6.29 -29.37 24.26
CA ALA A 132 -5.82 -30.76 24.42
C ALA A 132 -5.66 -31.12 25.90
#